data_AF-A0A954IF78-F1
#
_entry.id   AF-A0A954IF78-F1
#
_cell.length_a   1.000
_cell.length_b   1.000
_cell.length_c   1.000
_cell.angle_alpha   90.00
_cell.angle_beta   90.00
_cell.angle_gamma   90.00
#
_symmetry.space_group_name_H-M   'P 1'
#
loop_
_entity.id
_entity.type
_entity.pdbx_description
1 polymer ?
#
loop_
_entity_poly.entity_id
_entity_poly.type
_entity_poly.pdbx_seq_one_letter_code
_entity_poly.pdbx_strand_id
1 'polypeptide(L)' 'AGGGVKGGFTYGATDEWGYKAVENRCEVHDMHATMQHLLGVDHTRSTFRFGGRDMRLTDVKGHVIHDILT' A
#
# COMPACT_ATOMS: atom_id res chain seq x y z
N ALA A 1 -1.58 -16.64 -13.45
CA ALA A 1 -0.52 -15.61 -13.59
C ALA A 1 -1.15 -14.27 -13.26
N GLY A 2 -0.63 -13.50 -12.30
CA GLY A 2 -1.26 -12.24 -11.86
C GLY A 2 -1.00 -11.85 -10.40
N GLY A 3 -0.38 -12.72 -9.59
CA GLY A 3 0.07 -12.36 -8.24
C GLY A 3 -1.01 -11.81 -7.30
N GLY A 4 -2.31 -12.10 -7.55
CA GLY A 4 -3.44 -11.59 -6.76
C GLY A 4 -3.92 -10.18 -7.12
N VAL A 5 -3.47 -9.62 -8.26
CA VAL A 5 -3.79 -8.25 -8.70
C VAL A 5 -4.54 -8.26 -10.03
N LYS A 6 -5.52 -7.35 -10.18
CA LYS A 6 -6.28 -7.17 -11.43
C LYS A 6 -5.34 -6.78 -12.57
N GLY A 7 -5.30 -7.59 -13.63
CA GLY A 7 -4.49 -7.31 -14.82
C GLY A 7 -5.09 -6.19 -15.67
N GLY A 8 -4.24 -5.32 -16.24
CA GLY A 8 -4.69 -4.22 -17.11
C GLY A 8 -5.52 -3.15 -16.38
N PHE A 9 -5.33 -3.00 -15.07
CA PHE A 9 -6.09 -2.08 -14.23
C PHE A 9 -5.31 -0.78 -13.96
N THR A 10 -6.02 0.35 -13.95
CA THR A 10 -5.48 1.65 -13.53
C THR A 10 -6.21 2.08 -12.25
N TYR A 11 -5.45 2.53 -11.25
CA TYR A 11 -6.00 2.93 -9.96
C TYR A 11 -5.63 4.38 -9.64
N GLY A 12 -6.64 5.24 -9.58
CA GLY A 12 -6.51 6.66 -9.30
C GLY A 12 -6.21 7.50 -10.53
N ALA A 13 -6.10 8.81 -10.31
CA ALA A 13 -5.90 9.81 -11.36
C ALA A 13 -5.16 11.03 -10.81
N THR A 14 -4.48 11.76 -11.69
CA THR A 14 -3.86 13.05 -11.39
C THR A 14 -4.68 14.21 -11.94
N ASP A 15 -4.41 15.42 -11.48
CA ASP A 15 -4.95 16.63 -12.10
C ASP A 15 -4.54 16.76 -13.58
N GLU A 16 -5.15 17.71 -14.28
CA GLU A 16 -4.94 17.95 -15.72
C GLU A 16 -3.48 18.25 -16.09
N TRP A 17 -2.66 18.67 -15.11
CA TRP A 17 -1.25 19.02 -15.28
C TRP A 17 -0.31 17.92 -14.79
N GLY A 18 -0.83 16.86 -14.15
CA GLY A 18 -0.06 15.77 -13.56
C GLY A 18 0.64 16.10 -12.24
N TYR A 19 0.31 17.22 -11.58
CA TYR A 19 1.05 17.66 -10.39
C TYR A 19 0.58 17.04 -9.08
N LYS A 20 -0.71 16.71 -8.98
CA LYS A 20 -1.29 16.13 -7.76
C LYS A 20 -2.14 14.94 -8.13
N ALA A 21 -2.05 13.88 -7.34
CA ALA A 21 -3.09 12.86 -7.33
C ALA A 21 -4.41 13.50 -6.88
N VAL A 22 -5.51 13.24 -7.58
CA VAL A 22 -6.85 13.78 -7.26
C VAL A 22 -7.84 12.67 -6.95
N GLU A 23 -7.60 11.46 -7.42
CA GLU A 23 -8.43 10.29 -7.19
C GLU A 23 -7.59 9.15 -6.60
N ASN A 24 -8.17 8.38 -5.65
CA ASN A 24 -7.58 7.20 -5.01
C ASN A 24 -6.12 7.41 -4.57
N ARG A 25 -5.90 8.53 -3.85
CA ARG A 25 -4.58 8.89 -3.31
C ARG A 25 -4.04 7.76 -2.42
N CYS A 26 -2.83 7.33 -2.72
CA CYS A 26 -2.10 6.35 -1.94
C CYS A 26 -0.80 6.96 -1.43
N GLU A 27 -0.39 6.54 -0.26
CA GLU A 27 0.97 6.77 0.24
C GLU A 27 1.85 5.54 -0.05
N VAL A 28 3.17 5.73 0.02
CA VAL A 28 4.14 4.62 -0.14
C VAL A 28 3.87 3.50 0.88
N HIS A 29 3.36 3.86 2.06
CA HIS A 29 2.98 2.90 3.10
C HIS A 29 1.85 1.96 2.66
N ASP A 30 0.89 2.44 1.86
CA ASP A 30 -0.21 1.63 1.35
C ASP A 30 0.27 0.64 0.27
N MET A 31 1.21 1.08 -0.57
CA MET A 31 1.87 0.19 -1.54
C MET A 31 2.64 -0.92 -0.82
N HIS A 32 3.43 -0.59 0.19
CA HIS A 32 4.19 -1.58 0.97
C HIS A 32 3.27 -2.54 1.74
N ALA A 33 2.16 -2.04 2.31
CA ALA A 33 1.15 -2.88 2.97
C ALA A 33 0.53 -3.87 2.00
N THR A 34 0.18 -3.41 0.80
CA THR A 34 -0.43 -4.25 -0.23
C THR A 34 0.54 -5.30 -0.78
N MET A 35 1.82 -4.95 -0.98
CA MET A 35 2.84 -5.94 -1.35
C MET A 35 3.02 -7.03 -0.28
N GLN A 36 3.08 -6.65 0.99
CA GLN A 36 3.17 -7.63 2.09
C GLN A 36 1.94 -8.54 2.12
N HIS A 37 0.74 -7.99 1.92
CA HIS A 37 -0.49 -8.76 1.83
C HIS A 37 -0.45 -9.81 0.71
N LEU A 38 0.01 -9.43 -0.50
CA LEU A 38 0.16 -10.35 -1.62
C LEU A 38 1.19 -11.46 -1.37
N LEU A 39 2.19 -11.20 -0.52
CA LEU A 39 3.18 -12.18 -0.07
C LEU A 39 2.67 -13.06 1.10
N GLY A 40 1.43 -12.86 1.55
CA GLY A 40 0.86 -13.58 2.70
C GLY A 40 1.36 -13.09 4.06
N VAL A 41 1.94 -11.88 4.11
CA VAL A 41 2.45 -11.25 5.33
C VAL A 41 1.49 -10.16 5.80
N ASP A 42 1.10 -10.22 7.07
CA ASP A 42 0.36 -9.14 7.71
C ASP A 42 1.32 -8.02 8.12
N HIS A 43 1.20 -6.86 7.47
CA HIS A 43 2.08 -5.72 7.68
C HIS A 43 1.95 -5.09 9.07
N THR A 44 0.92 -5.43 9.86
CA THR A 44 0.73 -4.93 11.24
C THR A 44 1.45 -5.79 12.28
N ARG A 45 1.69 -7.08 11.97
CA ARG A 45 2.22 -8.04 12.94
C ARG A 45 3.72 -7.94 13.16
N SER A 46 4.46 -7.38 12.20
CA SER A 46 5.91 -7.15 12.28
C SER A 46 6.26 -5.81 12.95
N THR A 47 5.55 -5.47 14.03
CA THR A 47 5.78 -4.23 14.79
C THR A 47 6.70 -4.52 15.95
N PHE A 48 7.85 -3.84 16.00
CA PHE A 48 8.81 -3.92 17.10
C PHE A 48 9.08 -2.53 17.68
N ARG A 49 9.19 -2.44 19.01
CA ARG A 49 9.50 -1.18 19.70
C ARG A 49 11.01 -0.98 19.71
N PHE A 50 11.50 0.07 19.05
CA PHE A 50 12.91 0.43 19.01
C PHE A 50 13.09 1.93 19.26
N GLY A 51 13.98 2.30 20.19
CA GLY A 51 14.24 3.70 20.51
C GLY A 51 12.99 4.49 20.94
N GLY A 52 12.04 3.83 21.63
CA GLY A 52 10.80 4.46 22.09
C GLY A 52 9.71 4.60 21.02
N ARG A 53 9.95 4.18 19.77
CA ARG A 53 8.96 4.23 18.68
C ARG A 53 8.58 2.82 18.22
N ASP A 54 7.31 2.64 17.87
CA ASP A 54 6.90 1.43 17.16
C ASP A 54 7.40 1.52 15.73
N MET A 55 8.10 0.48 15.28
CA MET A 55 8.66 0.37 13.95
C MET A 55 8.11 -0.88 13.27
N ARG A 56 7.69 -0.75 12.02
CA ARG A 56 7.31 -1.85 11.13
C ARG A 56 7.71 -1.51 9.70
N LEU A 57 7.69 -2.48 8.79
CA LEU A 57 8.09 -2.30 7.38
C LEU A 57 7.32 -1.20 6.64
N THR A 58 6.12 -0.84 7.12
CA THR A 58 5.30 0.26 6.60
C THR A 58 5.29 1.51 7.49
N ASP A 59 6.20 1.62 8.46
CA ASP A 59 6.36 2.79 9.34
C ASP A 59 5.06 3.24 10.02
N VAL A 60 4.53 2.39 10.91
CA VAL A 60 3.25 2.47 11.68
C VAL A 60 1.97 2.81 10.89
N LYS A 61 2.07 3.11 9.60
CA LYS A 61 0.98 3.52 8.71
C LYS A 61 0.75 2.50 7.59
N GLY A 62 -0.19 2.82 6.70
CA GLY A 62 -0.48 2.04 5.50
C GLY A 62 -1.68 1.11 5.66
N HIS A 63 -2.52 1.09 4.62
CA HIS A 63 -3.67 0.21 4.46
C HIS A 63 -3.51 -0.61 3.19
N VAL A 64 -4.08 -1.82 3.19
CA VAL A 64 -4.10 -2.66 1.99
C VAL A 64 -5.08 -2.05 0.99
N ILE A 65 -4.64 -1.85 -0.24
CA ILE A 65 -5.45 -1.33 -1.34
C ILE A 65 -6.28 -2.49 -1.89
N HIS A 66 -7.45 -2.74 -1.30
CA HIS A 66 -8.29 -3.88 -1.69
C HIS A 66 -8.85 -3.75 -3.11
N ASP A 67 -9.01 -2.53 -3.61
CA ASP A 67 -9.63 -2.27 -4.92
C ASP A 67 -8.80 -2.80 -6.09
N ILE A 68 -7.49 -3.01 -5.91
CA ILE A 68 -6.59 -3.55 -6.95
C ILE A 68 -6.49 -5.08 -6.91
N LEU A 69 -6.98 -5.72 -5.84
CA LEU A 69 -6.87 -7.18 -5.65
C LEU A 69 -7.94 -7.93 -6.45
N THR A 70 -7.65 -9.16 -6.86
CA THR A 70 -8.58 -10.06 -7.59
C THR A 70 -9.53 -10.82 -6.68
#